data_AF-A0A6A3L3J0-F1
#
_entry.id   AF-A0A6A3L3J0-F1
#
_cell.length_a   1.000
_cell.length_b   1.000
_cell.length_c   1.000
_cell.angle_alpha   90.00
_cell.angle_beta   90.00
_cell.angle_gamma   90.00
#
_symmetry.space_group_name_H-M   'P 1'
#
loop_
_entity.id
_entity.type
_entity.pdbx_description
1 polymer ?
#
loop_
_entity_poly.entity_id
_entity_poly.type
_entity_poly.pdbx_seq_one_letter_code
_entity_poly.pdbx_strand_id
1 'polypeptide(L)'
;QCGHVRFPPSFQLRKIYFYWVTREQQALTWFTNTMNQLSEMDTENRLEIHNFFSSVKSEAVIAPLQALQNFIHDTEGHDIISGLHTKQRTHFGRPDWNAELTRVAQNHRRLEPLGDDDGEREEIGVFFCGPKPLGNIIDEQCALLNQSTPNVEFAFHSENF
;
A
#
# COMPACT_ATOMS: atom_id res chain seq x y z
N GLN A 1 5.47 26.10 -6.98
CA GLN A 1 4.42 25.87 -7.98
C GLN A 1 4.46 24.39 -8.29
N CYS A 2 3.46 23.63 -7.83
CA CYS A 2 3.45 22.17 -7.94
C CYS A 2 3.13 21.78 -9.38
N GLY A 3 4.07 21.11 -10.04
CA GLY A 3 3.87 20.56 -11.38
C GLY A 3 2.76 19.54 -11.32
N HIS A 4 1.61 19.87 -11.92
CA HIS A 4 0.51 18.94 -12.04
C HIS A 4 1.03 17.72 -12.81
N VAL A 5 1.09 16.58 -12.13
CA VAL A 5 1.28 15.27 -12.77
C VAL A 5 0.15 15.14 -13.78
N ARG A 6 0.48 15.31 -15.07
CA ARG A 6 -0.47 15.11 -16.15
C ARG A 6 -0.47 13.64 -16.49
N PHE A 7 -1.40 12.91 -15.90
CA PHE A 7 -1.70 11.56 -16.33
C PHE A 7 -2.17 11.59 -17.80
N PRO A 8 -1.74 10.65 -18.65
CA PRO A 8 -2.21 10.58 -20.02
C PRO A 8 -3.74 10.41 -20.06
N PRO A 9 -4.44 10.87 -21.11
CA PRO A 9 -5.90 10.79 -21.21
C PRO A 9 -6.48 9.37 -21.11
N SER A 10 -5.64 8.35 -21.31
CA SER A 10 -5.94 6.92 -21.20
C SER A 10 -5.64 6.33 -19.81
N PHE A 11 -5.05 7.09 -18.88
CA PHE A 11 -4.74 6.60 -17.54
C PHE A 11 -6.03 6.46 -16.72
N GLN A 12 -6.55 5.23 -16.67
CA GLN A 12 -7.67 4.88 -15.82
C GLN A 12 -7.12 4.39 -14.48
N LEU A 13 -7.13 5.26 -13.46
CA LEU A 13 -6.78 4.89 -12.10
C LEU A 13 -7.86 3.95 -11.53
N ARG A 14 -7.57 2.64 -11.50
CA ARG A 14 -8.52 1.61 -11.05
C ARG A 14 -8.34 1.22 -9.59
N LYS A 15 -7.10 1.17 -9.11
CA LYS A 15 -6.77 0.78 -7.74
C LYS A 15 -5.55 1.54 -7.26
N ILE A 16 -5.57 1.97 -6.01
CA ILE A 16 -4.48 2.59 -5.27
C ILE A 16 -4.17 1.70 -4.06
N TYR A 17 -2.92 1.30 -3.94
CA TYR A 17 -2.39 0.68 -2.72
C TYR A 17 -1.52 1.71 -2.02
N PHE A 18 -1.97 2.22 -0.89
CA PHE A 18 -1.25 3.23 -0.12
C PHE A 18 -0.53 2.58 1.07
N TYR A 19 0.79 2.60 1.04
CA TYR A 19 1.63 2.04 2.09
C TYR A 19 2.26 3.15 2.94
N TRP A 20 1.92 3.17 4.23
CA TRP A 20 2.52 4.09 5.20
C TRP A 20 3.37 3.33 6.21
N VAL A 21 4.69 3.46 6.12
CA VAL A 21 5.63 2.80 7.03
C VAL A 21 6.22 3.83 7.98
N THR A 22 5.94 3.71 9.27
CA THR A 22 6.45 4.64 10.27
C THR A 22 7.05 3.92 11.49
N ARG A 23 7.94 4.61 12.20
CA ARG A 23 8.50 4.19 13.50
C ARG A 23 7.86 4.93 14.66
N GLU A 24 7.23 6.06 14.39
CA GLU A 24 6.75 6.99 15.41
C GLU A 24 5.25 6.82 15.63
N GLN A 25 4.84 6.57 16.86
CA GLN A 25 3.42 6.41 17.18
C GLN A 25 2.65 7.71 16.94
N GLN A 26 3.26 8.86 17.26
CA GLN A 26 2.65 10.17 16.97
C GLN A 26 2.41 10.38 15.47
N ALA A 27 3.27 9.77 14.63
CA ALA A 27 3.11 9.83 13.18
C ALA A 27 1.87 9.10 12.67
N LEU A 28 1.40 8.08 13.40
CA LEU A 28 0.14 7.43 13.09
C LEU A 28 -1.02 8.38 13.36
N THR A 29 -1.01 9.09 14.49
CA THR A 29 -2.14 9.93 14.95
C THR A 29 -2.33 11.21 14.14
N TRP A 30 -1.26 11.94 13.75
CA TRP A 30 -1.44 13.20 13.01
C TRP A 30 -1.94 12.97 11.57
N PHE A 31 -1.61 11.81 10.97
CA PHE A 31 -2.03 11.46 9.63
C PHE A 31 -3.38 10.73 9.59
N THR A 32 -3.91 10.32 10.76
CA THR A 32 -5.20 9.63 10.90
C THR A 32 -6.35 10.39 10.24
N ASN A 33 -6.45 11.71 10.45
CA ASN A 33 -7.56 12.49 9.92
C ASN A 33 -7.56 12.55 8.39
N THR A 34 -6.39 12.77 7.78
CA THR A 34 -6.24 12.77 6.32
C THR A 34 -6.58 11.40 5.74
N MET A 35 -6.13 10.33 6.39
CA MET A 35 -6.36 8.96 5.95
C MET A 35 -7.83 8.53 6.07
N ASN A 36 -8.51 8.93 7.15
CA ASN A 36 -9.95 8.74 7.28
C ASN A 36 -10.71 9.49 6.18
N GLN A 37 -10.36 10.75 5.91
CA GLN A 37 -10.97 11.51 4.80
C GLN A 37 -10.76 10.82 3.45
N LEU A 38 -9.55 10.34 3.16
CA LEU A 38 -9.27 9.58 1.94
C LEU A 38 -10.10 8.29 1.85
N SER A 39 -10.26 7.57 2.95
CA SER A 39 -11.08 6.35 3.01
C SER A 39 -12.57 6.65 2.86
N GLU A 40 -13.07 7.76 3.40
CA GLU A 40 -14.47 8.18 3.27
C GLU A 40 -14.80 8.65 1.83
N MET A 41 -13.84 9.29 1.17
CA MET A 41 -13.96 9.71 -0.23
C MET A 41 -13.91 8.52 -1.21
N ASP A 42 -13.38 7.37 -0.79
CA ASP A 42 -13.32 6.17 -1.63
C ASP A 42 -14.65 5.43 -1.71
N THR A 43 -15.55 5.92 -2.55
CA THR A 43 -16.89 5.33 -2.75
C THR A 43 -16.87 4.05 -3.58
N GLU A 44 -15.78 3.76 -4.30
CA GLU A 44 -15.68 2.66 -5.27
C GLU A 44 -14.67 1.59 -4.85
N ASN A 45 -14.23 1.60 -3.59
CA ASN A 45 -13.27 0.65 -3.03
C ASN A 45 -11.97 0.58 -3.84
N ARG A 46 -11.55 1.72 -4.41
CA ARG A 46 -10.32 1.88 -5.19
C ARG A 46 -9.11 2.11 -4.31
N LEU A 47 -9.28 2.53 -3.06
CA LEU A 47 -8.19 2.76 -2.12
C LEU A 47 -8.04 1.57 -1.17
N GLU A 48 -6.80 1.12 -0.98
CA GLU A 48 -6.44 0.14 0.05
C GLU A 48 -5.27 0.70 0.85
N ILE A 49 -5.47 0.87 2.15
CA ILE A 49 -4.49 1.49 3.05
C ILE A 49 -3.78 0.40 3.85
N HIS A 50 -2.44 0.43 3.85
CA HIS A 50 -1.61 -0.46 4.67
C HIS A 50 -0.65 0.36 5.53
N ASN A 51 -0.96 0.45 6.82
CA ASN A 51 -0.05 1.06 7.78
C ASN A 51 0.88 0.01 8.36
N PHE A 52 2.16 0.34 8.52
CA PHE A 52 3.16 -0.50 9.15
C PHE A 52 3.84 0.27 10.29
N PHE A 53 3.65 -0.21 11.52
CA PHE A 53 4.34 0.31 12.69
C PHE A 53 5.63 -0.48 12.96
N SER A 54 6.72 0.03 12.40
CA SER A 54 8.00 -0.68 12.26
C SER A 54 8.92 -0.65 13.48
N SER A 55 8.56 0.08 14.53
CA SER A 55 9.35 0.19 15.77
C SER A 55 9.13 -0.97 16.73
N VAL A 56 7.96 -1.62 16.69
CA VAL A 56 7.65 -2.76 17.55
C VAL A 56 8.16 -4.04 16.90
N LYS A 57 8.99 -4.77 17.64
CA LYS A 57 9.60 -6.04 17.20
C LYS A 57 9.50 -7.18 18.22
N SER A 58 9.01 -6.88 19.41
CA SER A 58 8.89 -7.87 20.48
C SER A 58 7.58 -8.60 20.35
N GLU A 59 7.63 -9.90 20.08
CA GLU A 59 6.44 -10.73 19.95
C GLU A 59 5.58 -10.72 21.23
N ALA A 60 6.21 -10.63 22.40
CA ALA A 60 5.52 -10.50 23.68
C ALA A 60 4.69 -9.21 23.81
N VAL A 61 4.99 -8.18 23.00
CA VAL A 61 4.23 -6.93 22.92
C VAL A 61 3.28 -6.95 21.73
N ILE A 62 3.69 -7.51 20.60
CA ILE A 62 2.88 -7.58 19.37
C ILE A 62 1.66 -8.47 19.57
N ALA A 63 1.84 -9.72 20.00
CA ALA A 63 0.76 -10.69 20.12
C ALA A 63 -0.47 -10.21 20.91
N PRO A 64 -0.33 -9.64 22.14
CA PRO A 64 -1.49 -9.14 22.87
C PRO A 64 -2.14 -7.91 22.21
N LEU A 65 -1.35 -6.99 21.64
CA LEU A 65 -1.88 -5.83 20.92
C LEU A 65 -2.63 -6.24 19.66
N GLN A 66 -2.11 -7.22 18.93
CA GLN A 66 -2.70 -7.74 17.70
C GLN A 66 -4.00 -8.51 18.01
N ALA A 67 -4.04 -9.27 19.11
CA ALA A 67 -5.27 -9.91 19.57
C ALA A 67 -6.37 -8.88 19.91
N LEU A 68 -6.01 -7.81 20.64
CA LEU A 68 -6.94 -6.74 20.97
C LEU A 68 -7.39 -5.97 19.71
N GLN A 69 -6.46 -5.66 18.80
CA GLN A 69 -6.74 -5.00 17.53
C GLN A 69 -7.69 -5.84 16.68
N ASN A 70 -7.49 -7.16 16.60
CA ASN A 70 -8.37 -8.05 15.86
C ASN A 70 -9.78 -8.04 16.45
N PHE A 71 -9.89 -8.17 17.78
CA PHE A 71 -11.17 -8.16 18.46
C PHE A 71 -11.96 -6.87 18.19
N ILE A 72 -11.35 -5.71 18.38
CA ILE A 72 -12.03 -4.42 18.19
C ILE A 72 -12.32 -4.15 16.72
N HIS A 73 -11.42 -4.50 15.81
CA HIS A 73 -11.65 -4.34 14.38
C HIS A 73 -12.82 -5.18 13.89
N ASP A 74 -12.95 -6.42 14.37
CA ASP A 74 -14.04 -7.32 13.98
C ASP A 74 -15.40 -6.87 14.55
N THR A 75 -15.41 -6.20 15.72
CA THR A 75 -16.66 -5.74 16.35
C THR A 75 -17.08 -4.33 15.94
N GLU A 76 -16.13 -3.43 15.71
CA GLU A 76 -16.37 -1.99 15.54
C GLU A 76 -15.86 -1.43 14.21
N GLY A 77 -15.07 -2.20 13.44
CA GLY A 77 -14.45 -1.72 12.20
C GLY A 77 -13.40 -0.63 12.42
N HIS A 78 -12.85 -0.54 13.64
CA HIS A 78 -11.89 0.48 14.04
C HIS A 78 -10.51 -0.13 14.25
N ASP A 79 -9.50 0.41 13.59
CA ASP A 79 -8.11 0.09 13.90
C ASP A 79 -7.59 0.90 15.08
N ILE A 80 -7.55 0.30 16.26
CA ILE A 80 -7.10 0.93 17.52
C ILE A 80 -5.65 1.41 17.52
N ILE A 81 -4.81 0.90 16.62
CA ILE A 81 -3.39 1.22 16.60
C ILE A 81 -3.14 2.55 15.88
N SER A 82 -3.86 2.79 14.78
CA SER A 82 -3.77 4.04 14.01
C SER A 82 -4.92 5.01 14.29
N GLY A 83 -5.99 4.54 14.94
CA GLY A 83 -7.23 5.29 15.13
C GLY A 83 -8.08 5.41 13.86
N LEU A 84 -7.79 4.64 12.80
CA LEU A 84 -8.46 4.75 11.51
C LEU A 84 -9.78 3.97 11.44
N HIS A 85 -10.80 4.61 10.86
CA HIS A 85 -12.03 3.94 10.42
C HIS A 85 -11.79 3.38 9.02
N THR A 86 -11.07 2.27 8.96
CA THR A 86 -10.60 1.67 7.72
C THR A 86 -10.96 0.20 7.69
N LYS A 87 -11.03 -0.40 6.49
CA LYS A 87 -11.20 -1.84 6.32
C LYS A 87 -9.93 -2.61 6.70
N GLN A 88 -8.77 -1.96 6.72
CA GLN A 88 -7.46 -2.59 6.92
C GLN A 88 -6.85 -2.25 8.28
N ARG A 89 -6.31 -3.26 8.97
CA ARG A 89 -5.62 -3.07 10.24
C ARG A 89 -4.18 -2.59 10.03
N THR A 90 -3.65 -1.81 10.97
CA THR A 90 -2.22 -1.52 11.02
C THR A 90 -1.43 -2.78 11.32
N HIS A 91 -0.41 -3.04 10.50
CA HIS A 91 0.53 -4.12 10.64
C HIS A 91 1.67 -3.72 11.59
N PHE A 92 2.16 -4.67 12.39
CA PHE A 92 3.37 -4.48 13.19
C PHE A 92 4.61 -4.96 12.43
N GLY A 93 5.72 -4.23 12.57
CA GLY A 93 6.96 -4.54 11.90
C GLY A 93 7.11 -3.85 10.54
N ARG A 94 8.01 -4.38 9.70
CA ARG A 94 8.29 -3.86 8.37
C ARG A 94 7.53 -4.68 7.32
N PRO A 95 7.09 -4.05 6.21
CA PRO A 95 6.53 -4.80 5.09
C PRO A 95 7.56 -5.79 4.53
N ASP A 96 7.09 -6.97 4.15
CA ASP A 96 7.80 -7.81 3.20
C ASP A 96 7.42 -7.33 1.80
N TRP A 97 8.24 -6.46 1.21
CA TRP A 97 7.93 -5.84 -0.08
C TRP A 97 7.81 -6.85 -1.22
N ASN A 98 8.52 -7.97 -1.15
CA ASN A 98 8.35 -9.03 -2.14
C ASN A 98 6.93 -9.60 -2.06
N ALA A 99 6.49 -9.98 -0.85
CA ALA A 99 5.15 -10.49 -0.63
C ALA A 99 4.06 -9.46 -0.98
N GLU A 100 4.25 -8.20 -0.58
CA GLU A 100 3.29 -7.12 -0.86
C GLU A 100 3.17 -6.82 -2.36
N LEU A 101 4.28 -6.65 -3.08
CA LEU A 101 4.26 -6.39 -4.52
C LEU A 101 3.75 -7.61 -5.30
N THR A 102 4.09 -8.83 -4.87
CA THR A 102 3.51 -10.06 -5.44
C THR A 102 1.99 -10.08 -5.29
N ARG A 103 1.48 -9.72 -4.10
CA ARG A 103 0.04 -9.63 -3.83
C ARG A 103 -0.63 -8.57 -4.71
N VAL A 104 0.01 -7.40 -4.88
CA VAL A 104 -0.47 -6.33 -5.77
C VAL A 104 -0.58 -6.81 -7.22
N ALA A 105 0.44 -7.46 -7.77
CA ALA A 105 0.39 -8.02 -9.13
C ALA A 105 -0.74 -9.05 -9.31
N GLN A 106 -0.91 -9.95 -8.33
CA GLN A 106 -1.97 -10.96 -8.36
C GLN A 106 -3.37 -10.35 -8.27
N ASN A 107 -3.54 -9.30 -7.46
CA ASN A 107 -4.80 -8.60 -7.32
C ASN A 107 -5.15 -7.82 -8.59
N HIS A 108 -4.17 -7.16 -9.20
CA HIS A 108 -4.32 -6.41 -10.45
C HIS A 108 -4.87 -7.31 -11.57
N ARG A 109 -4.28 -8.50 -11.75
CA ARG A 109 -4.76 -9.51 -12.71
C ARG A 109 -6.21 -9.94 -12.51
N ARG A 110 -6.77 -9.81 -11.31
CA ARG A 110 -8.19 -10.15 -11.04
C ARG A 110 -9.15 -9.01 -11.36
N LEU A 111 -8.66 -7.78 -11.45
CA LEU A 111 -9.48 -6.64 -11.85
C LEU A 111 -9.80 -6.69 -13.35
N GLU A 112 -8.90 -7.27 -14.16
CA GLU A 112 -9.09 -7.43 -15.60
C GLU A 112 -8.91 -8.90 -16.02
N PRO A 113 -9.98 -9.61 -16.41
CA PRO A 113 -9.83 -10.82 -17.20
C PRO A 113 -9.16 -10.41 -18.51
N LEU A 114 -7.99 -11.00 -18.81
CA LEU A 114 -7.26 -10.81 -20.08
C LEU A 114 -8.28 -10.75 -21.23
N GLY A 115 -8.49 -9.55 -21.78
CA GLY A 115 -9.16 -9.41 -23.06
C GLY A 115 -8.33 -10.11 -24.12
N ASP A 116 -8.98 -10.58 -25.19
CA ASP A 116 -8.28 -11.09 -26.38
C ASP A 116 -7.48 -9.95 -27.04
N ASP A 117 -6.34 -9.54 -26.48
CA ASP A 117 -5.49 -8.49 -27.06
C ASP A 117 -3.99 -8.65 -26.72
N ASP A 118 -3.25 -9.05 -27.76
CA ASP A 118 -1.88 -8.73 -28.19
C ASP A 118 -0.67 -8.68 -27.24
N GLY A 119 -0.69 -9.32 -26.06
CA GLY A 119 0.55 -9.57 -25.29
C GLY A 119 1.21 -8.33 -24.67
N GLU A 120 0.49 -7.22 -24.60
CA GLU A 120 0.87 -6.01 -23.86
C GLU A 120 0.79 -6.28 -22.34
N ARG A 121 1.78 -5.78 -21.58
CA ARG A 121 1.82 -5.89 -20.12
C ARG A 121 1.08 -4.71 -19.50
N GLU A 122 0.26 -4.97 -18.49
CA GLU A 122 -0.39 -3.90 -17.73
C GLU A 122 0.61 -3.25 -16.76
N GLU A 123 0.71 -1.92 -16.80
CA GLU A 123 1.65 -1.17 -15.97
C GLU A 123 1.09 -0.90 -14.57
N ILE A 124 1.90 -1.14 -13.54
CA ILE A 124 1.66 -0.72 -12.15
C ILE A 124 2.72 0.32 -11.76
N GLY A 125 2.32 1.58 -11.66
CA GLY A 125 3.17 2.65 -11.16
C GLY A 125 3.41 2.54 -9.64
N VAL A 126 4.68 2.53 -9.23
CA VAL A 126 5.13 2.50 -7.83
C VAL A 126 5.81 3.83 -7.50
N PHE A 127 5.16 4.65 -6.68
CA PHE A 127 5.67 5.96 -6.28
C PHE A 127 6.18 5.90 -4.84
N PHE A 128 7.47 6.18 -4.66
CA PHE A 128 8.13 6.07 -3.37
C PHE A 128 8.69 7.41 -2.90
N CYS A 129 8.37 7.79 -1.67
CA CYS A 129 8.98 8.92 -0.97
C CYS A 129 9.37 8.49 0.44
N GLY A 130 10.68 8.47 0.72
CA GLY A 130 11.19 7.99 2.01
C GLY A 130 12.69 7.73 1.99
N PRO A 131 13.21 6.97 2.98
CA PRO A 131 14.63 6.69 3.09
C PRO A 131 15.17 5.95 1.86
N LYS A 132 16.27 6.45 1.27
CA LYS A 132 16.91 5.85 0.08
C LYS A 132 17.16 4.33 0.18
N PRO A 133 17.63 3.76 1.32
CA PRO A 133 17.81 2.31 1.42
C PRO A 133 16.52 1.51 1.24
N LEU A 134 15.37 2.06 1.67
CA LEU A 134 14.07 1.44 1.48
C LEU A 134 13.62 1.53 0.02
N GLY A 135 13.84 2.68 -0.61
CA GLY A 135 13.55 2.87 -2.03
C GLY A 135 14.30 1.88 -2.91
N ASN A 136 15.60 1.67 -2.66
CA ASN A 136 16.39 0.68 -3.38
C ASN A 136 15.82 -0.75 -3.24
N ILE A 137 15.36 -1.13 -2.04
CA ILE A 137 14.75 -2.46 -1.83
C ILE A 137 13.50 -2.61 -2.69
N ILE A 138 12.64 -1.59 -2.73
CA ILE A 138 11.39 -1.63 -3.50
C ILE A 138 11.70 -1.69 -5.00
N ASP A 139 12.62 -0.86 -5.49
CA ASP A 139 13.07 -0.84 -6.88
C ASP A 139 13.63 -2.21 -7.33
N GLU A 140 14.49 -2.81 -6.50
CA GLU A 140 15.02 -4.16 -6.74
C GLU A 140 13.91 -5.22 -6.81
N GLN A 141 12.91 -5.17 -5.90
CA GLN A 141 11.79 -6.11 -5.94
C GLN A 141 10.91 -5.92 -7.19
N CYS A 142 10.66 -4.67 -7.61
CA CYS A 142 9.96 -4.38 -8.86
C CYS A 142 10.70 -4.99 -10.07
N ALA A 143 12.02 -4.78 -10.16
CA ALA A 143 12.83 -5.33 -11.25
C ALA A 143 12.85 -6.87 -11.27
N LEU A 144 12.85 -7.53 -10.12
CA LEU A 144 12.76 -8.99 -10.01
C LEU A 144 11.38 -9.53 -10.44
N LEU A 145 10.31 -8.84 -10.06
CA LEU A 145 8.94 -9.22 -10.42
C LEU A 145 8.66 -9.04 -11.91
N ASN A 146 9.23 -8.00 -12.55
CA ASN A 146 9.09 -7.78 -14.00
C ASN A 146 9.72 -8.89 -14.85
N GLN A 147 10.71 -9.61 -14.30
CA GLN A 147 11.34 -10.76 -14.96
C GLN A 147 10.51 -12.04 -14.83
N SER A 148 9.71 -12.15 -13.76
CA SER A 148 9.01 -13.39 -13.38
C SER A 148 7.50 -13.34 -13.60
N THR A 149 6.93 -12.15 -13.84
CA THR A 149 5.50 -11.93 -14.01
C THR A 149 5.18 -11.52 -15.45
N PRO A 150 4.60 -12.39 -16.29
CA PRO A 150 4.48 -12.16 -17.73
C PRO A 150 3.46 -11.09 -18.13
N ASN A 151 2.56 -10.68 -17.23
CA ASN A 151 1.38 -9.85 -17.58
C ASN A 151 1.37 -8.47 -16.91
N VAL A 152 2.31 -8.21 -16.01
CA VAL A 152 2.36 -6.97 -15.23
C VAL A 152 3.77 -6.43 -15.29
N GLU A 153 3.88 -5.12 -15.44
CA GLU A 153 5.15 -4.40 -15.37
C GLU A 153 5.09 -3.32 -14.30
N PHE A 154 5.97 -3.41 -13.30
CA PHE A 154 6.14 -2.39 -12.30
C PHE A 154 7.04 -1.27 -12.81
N ALA A 155 6.54 -0.03 -12.78
CA ALA A 155 7.30 1.18 -13.07
C ALA A 155 7.62 1.90 -11.76
N PHE A 156 8.88 1.85 -11.32
CA PHE A 156 9.32 2.48 -10.06
C PHE A 156 9.72 3.94 -10.26
N HIS A 157 9.20 4.81 -9.40
CA HIS A 157 9.46 6.24 -9.38
C HIS A 157 9.83 6.68 -7.95
N SER A 158 11.07 7.15 -7.78
CA SER A 158 11.49 7.81 -6.55
C SER A 158 11.16 9.29 -6.62
N GLU A 159 10.32 9.75 -5.69
CA GLU A 159 9.77 11.09 -5.68
C GLU A 159 10.26 11.87 -4.44
N ASN A 160 10.42 13.18 -4.57
CA ASN A 160 10.65 14.09 -3.46
C ASN A 160 9.43 15.03 -3.35
N PHE A 161 8.48 14.67 -2.49
CA PHE A 161 7.24 15.42 -2.27
C PHE A 161 7.40 16.53 -1.21
#